data_AF-A0A7W7ZN82-F1
#
_entry.id   AF-A0A7W7ZN82-F1
#
_cell.length_a   1.000
_cell.length_b   1.000
_cell.length_c   1.000
_cell.angle_alpha   90.00
_cell.angle_beta   90.00
_cell.angle_gamma   90.00
#
_symmetry.space_group_name_H-M   'P 1'
#
loop_
_entity.id
_entity.type
_entity.pdbx_description
1 polymer ?
#
loop_
_entity_poly.entity_id
_entity_poly.type
_entity_poly.pdbx_seq_one_letter_code
_entity_poly.pdbx_strand_id
1 'polypeptide(L)'
;MADPENSKAINNGLNAVGTVHFARFLPDSGFLLGNSQTLWVLTEYDGTFDQYIQDFVNQMGPVFDKLLSFVVDPPPLPVESHIEAFEKWVDAHNEKSNLYSAYPTLTVQTILNNS
;
A
#
# COMPACT_ATOMS: atom_id res chain seq x y z
N MET A 1 -14.52 -9.97 3.81
CA MET A 1 -13.84 -10.86 2.85
C MET A 1 -13.44 -10.02 1.66
N ALA A 2 -12.16 -9.98 1.29
CA ALA A 2 -11.73 -9.26 0.09
C ALA A 2 -12.38 -9.91 -1.14
N ASP A 3 -12.89 -9.08 -2.05
CA ASP A 3 -13.44 -9.52 -3.33
C ASP A 3 -12.34 -10.25 -4.13
N PRO A 4 -12.53 -11.54 -4.49
CA PRO A 4 -11.52 -12.35 -5.18
C PRO A 4 -11.00 -11.72 -6.48
N GLU A 5 -11.84 -10.98 -7.20
CA GLU A 5 -11.46 -10.34 -8.47
C GLU A 5 -10.51 -9.16 -8.23
N ASN A 6 -10.77 -8.33 -7.22
CA ASN A 6 -9.89 -7.22 -6.86
C ASN A 6 -8.56 -7.73 -6.30
N SER A 7 -8.56 -8.79 -5.49
CA SER A 7 -7.33 -9.42 -5.01
C SER A 7 -6.49 -9.99 -6.15
N LYS A 8 -7.11 -10.58 -7.17
CA LYS A 8 -6.41 -11.09 -8.36
C LYS A 8 -5.82 -9.96 -9.21
N ALA A 9 -6.56 -8.88 -9.43
CA ALA A 9 -6.08 -7.72 -10.17
C ALA A 9 -4.87 -7.07 -9.48
N ILE A 10 -4.93 -6.90 -8.15
CA ILE A 10 -3.81 -6.42 -7.35
C ILE A 10 -2.61 -7.35 -7.49
N ASN A 11 -2.77 -8.66 -7.22
CA ASN A 11 -1.67 -9.61 -7.31
C ASN A 11 -1.04 -9.69 -8.71
N ASN A 12 -1.85 -9.59 -9.76
CA ASN A 12 -1.36 -9.57 -11.14
C ASN A 12 -0.58 -8.28 -11.45
N GLY A 13 -1.07 -7.13 -10.99
CA GLY A 13 -0.35 -5.86 -11.14
C GLY A 13 1.00 -5.89 -10.43
N LEU A 14 1.04 -6.39 -9.20
CA LEU A 14 2.28 -6.58 -8.42
C LEU A 14 3.28 -7.47 -9.16
N ASN A 15 2.83 -8.61 -9.69
CA ASN A 15 3.69 -9.53 -10.46
C ASN A 15 4.20 -8.90 -11.76
N ALA A 16 3.38 -8.07 -12.42
CA ALA A 16 3.73 -7.49 -13.71
C ALA A 16 4.76 -6.36 -13.58
N VAL A 17 4.80 -5.65 -12.44
CA VAL A 17 5.80 -4.60 -12.15
C VAL A 17 7.22 -5.18 -12.14
N GLY A 18 7.39 -6.46 -11.79
CA GLY A 18 8.63 -7.21 -11.97
C GLY A 18 9.79 -6.83 -11.04
N THR A 19 9.71 -5.69 -10.36
CA THR A 19 10.65 -5.21 -9.33
C THR A 19 10.09 -5.28 -7.92
N VAL A 20 8.81 -5.61 -7.75
CA VAL A 20 8.15 -5.75 -6.45
C VAL A 20 8.17 -7.21 -6.02
N HIS A 21 8.88 -7.51 -4.93
CA HIS A 21 8.94 -8.84 -4.33
C HIS A 21 7.67 -9.15 -3.53
N PHE A 22 7.17 -8.14 -2.82
CA PHE A 22 5.99 -8.27 -1.98
C PHE A 22 5.30 -6.92 -1.79
N ALA A 23 3.96 -6.92 -1.79
CA ALA A 23 3.18 -5.79 -1.33
C ALA A 23 1.99 -6.24 -0.50
N ARG A 24 1.67 -5.48 0.56
CA ARG A 24 0.54 -5.78 1.43
C ARG A 24 -0.16 -4.53 1.93
N PHE A 25 -1.47 -4.64 2.08
CA PHE A 25 -2.31 -3.65 2.73
C PHE A 25 -2.56 -4.10 4.17
N LEU A 26 -2.12 -3.29 5.13
CA LEU A 26 -2.22 -3.57 6.56
C LEU A 26 -3.09 -2.50 7.23
N PRO A 27 -4.34 -2.81 7.58
CA PRO A 27 -5.15 -1.90 8.37
C PRO A 27 -4.49 -1.71 9.75
N ASP A 28 -4.44 -0.47 10.22
CA ASP A 28 -3.84 -0.13 11.50
C ASP A 28 -4.61 -0.74 12.68
N SER A 29 -3.95 -0.85 13.84
CA SER A 29 -4.59 -1.35 15.06
C SER A 29 -5.82 -0.51 15.40
N GLY A 30 -6.97 -1.17 15.55
CA GLY A 30 -8.24 -0.49 15.80
C GLY A 30 -9.04 -0.08 14.56
N PHE A 31 -8.53 -0.29 13.34
CA PHE A 31 -9.26 -0.01 12.09
C PHE A 31 -10.62 -0.74 12.03
N LEU A 32 -10.64 -2.04 12.33
CA LEU A 32 -11.87 -2.84 12.35
C LEU A 32 -12.83 -2.47 13.50
N LEU A 33 -12.33 -1.77 14.51
CA LEU A 33 -13.12 -1.30 15.65
C LEU A 33 -13.55 0.17 15.49
N GLY A 34 -13.19 0.83 14.38
CA GLY A 34 -13.47 2.24 14.13
C GLY A 34 -12.60 3.23 14.92
N ASN A 35 -11.56 2.74 15.59
CA ASN A 35 -10.65 3.57 16.41
C ASN A 35 -9.48 4.16 15.59
N SER A 36 -9.23 3.61 14.41
CA SER A 36 -8.24 4.10 13.44
C SER A 36 -8.88 4.06 12.05
N GLN A 37 -8.40 4.92 11.14
CA GLN A 37 -8.80 4.92 9.73
C GLN A 37 -7.57 4.80 8.82
N THR A 38 -6.43 4.43 9.39
CA THR A 38 -5.16 4.32 8.68
C THR A 38 -5.03 2.95 8.02
N LEU A 39 -4.68 2.95 6.73
CA LEU A 39 -4.31 1.77 5.96
C LEU A 39 -2.86 1.90 5.52
N TRP A 40 -2.00 1.00 5.98
CA TRP A 40 -0.60 0.96 5.58
C TRP A 40 -0.44 0.19 4.27
N VAL A 41 0.33 0.75 3.34
CA VAL A 41 0.82 0.04 2.15
C VAL A 41 2.30 -0.24 2.37
N LEU A 42 2.68 -1.51 2.44
CA LEU A 42 4.08 -1.90 2.61
C LEU A 42 4.53 -2.62 1.35
N THR A 43 5.68 -2.20 0.83
CA THR A 43 6.27 -2.75 -0.38
C THR A 43 7.74 -3.08 -0.16
N GLU A 44 8.14 -4.23 -0.70
CA GLU A 44 9.53 -4.67 -0.80
C GLU A 44 9.86 -4.74 -2.29
N TYR A 45 10.83 -3.93 -2.72
CA TYR A 45 11.15 -3.75 -4.13
C TYR A 45 12.65 -3.55 -4.36
N ASP A 46 13.10 -3.83 -5.57
CA ASP A 46 14.46 -3.57 -6.02
C ASP A 46 14.62 -2.12 -6.50
N GLY A 47 15.80 -1.55 -6.31
CA GLY A 47 16.15 -0.23 -6.85
C GLY A 47 15.77 0.95 -5.96
N THR A 48 15.62 2.13 -6.56
CA THR A 48 15.24 3.36 -5.86
C THR A 48 13.72 3.51 -5.79
N PHE A 49 13.23 4.27 -4.80
CA PHE A 49 11.81 4.56 -4.67
C PHE A 49 11.23 5.20 -5.94
N ASP A 50 11.92 6.18 -6.53
CA ASP A 50 11.50 6.88 -7.76
C ASP A 50 11.29 5.91 -8.94
N GLN A 51 12.17 4.92 -9.10
CA GLN A 51 12.03 3.91 -10.16
C GLN A 51 10.82 3.01 -9.88
N TYR A 52 10.70 2.54 -8.64
CA TYR A 52 9.60 1.68 -8.20
C TYR A 52 8.25 2.36 -8.37
N ILE A 53 8.07 3.59 -7.85
CA ILE A 53 6.76 4.24 -7.79
C ILE A 53 6.23 4.57 -9.20
N GLN A 54 7.13 4.87 -10.15
CA GLN A 54 6.77 5.07 -11.56
C GLN A 54 6.30 3.76 -12.21
N ASP A 55 7.06 2.68 -12.06
CA ASP A 55 6.67 1.36 -12.59
C ASP A 55 5.35 0.89 -11.96
N PHE A 56 5.16 1.20 -10.69
CA PHE A 56 3.97 0.85 -9.93
C PHE A 56 2.72 1.60 -10.39
N VAL A 57 2.82 2.91 -10.58
CA VAL A 57 1.72 3.74 -11.09
C VAL A 57 1.33 3.33 -12.51
N ASN A 58 2.30 3.02 -13.37
CA ASN A 58 2.03 2.59 -14.74
C ASN A 58 1.19 1.31 -14.83
N GLN A 59 1.29 0.43 -13.82
CA GLN A 59 0.57 -0.86 -13.82
C GLN A 59 -0.67 -0.86 -12.92
N MET A 60 -0.66 -0.04 -11.86
CA MET A 60 -1.67 -0.06 -10.80
C MET A 60 -2.40 1.27 -10.61
N GLY A 61 -2.19 2.26 -11.48
CA GLY A 61 -2.79 3.59 -11.39
C GLY A 61 -4.30 3.58 -11.10
N PRO A 62 -5.14 2.81 -11.80
CA PRO A 62 -6.59 2.79 -11.52
C PRO A 62 -6.94 2.18 -10.16
N VAL A 63 -6.10 1.28 -9.64
CA VAL A 63 -6.26 0.73 -8.28
C VAL A 63 -5.92 1.79 -7.25
N PHE A 64 -4.84 2.56 -7.46
CA PHE A 64 -4.47 3.67 -6.59
C PHE A 64 -5.52 4.77 -6.59
N ASP A 65 -6.02 5.17 -7.75
CA ASP A 65 -7.07 6.18 -7.84
C ASP A 65 -8.31 5.78 -7.03
N LYS A 66 -8.69 4.50 -7.09
CA LYS A 66 -9.80 3.97 -6.31
C LYS A 66 -9.51 3.99 -4.81
N LEU A 67 -8.31 3.62 -4.38
CA LEU A 67 -7.92 3.67 -2.96
C LEU A 67 -7.86 5.11 -2.44
N LEU A 68 -7.21 6.00 -3.20
CA LEU A 68 -7.03 7.42 -2.87
C LEU A 68 -8.36 8.18 -2.85
N SER A 69 -9.38 7.71 -3.57
CA SER A 69 -10.74 8.28 -3.48
C SER A 69 -11.37 8.19 -2.08
N PHE A 70 -10.86 7.30 -1.21
CA PHE A 70 -11.28 7.17 0.18
C PHE A 70 -10.37 7.92 1.16
N VAL A 71 -9.26 8.50 0.69
CA VAL A 71 -8.28 9.19 1.51
C VAL A 71 -8.66 10.67 1.65
N VAL A 72 -8.45 11.24 2.83
CA VAL A 72 -8.62 12.69 3.07
C VAL A 72 -7.43 13.43 2.45
N ASP A 73 -7.72 14.48 1.68
CA ASP A 73 -6.73 15.29 0.96
C ASP A 73 -5.74 14.44 0.10
N PRO A 74 -6.27 13.67 -0.87
CA PRO A 74 -5.43 12.85 -1.75
C PRO A 74 -4.64 13.75 -2.73
N PRO A 75 -3.59 13.21 -3.37
CA PRO A 75 -2.95 13.90 -4.47
C PRO A 75 -3.90 13.99 -5.68
N PRO A 76 -3.62 14.84 -6.67
CA PRO A 76 -4.42 14.92 -7.89
C PRO A 76 -4.55 13.56 -8.58
N LEU A 77 -5.77 13.19 -8.96
CA LEU A 77 -6.09 11.96 -9.69
C LEU A 77 -6.44 12.28 -11.16
N PRO A 78 -6.13 11.41 -12.13
CA PRO A 78 -5.49 10.10 -11.97
C PRO A 78 -3.98 10.24 -11.69
N VAL A 79 -3.43 9.39 -10.81
CA VAL A 79 -2.03 9.51 -10.37
C VAL A 79 -1.02 9.40 -11.52
N GLU A 80 -1.37 8.67 -12.57
CA GLU A 80 -0.57 8.49 -13.80
C GLU A 80 -0.31 9.81 -14.52
N SER A 81 -1.26 10.74 -14.47
CA SER A 81 -1.15 12.07 -15.08
C SER A 81 -0.45 13.09 -14.16
N HIS A 82 -0.19 12.71 -12.91
CA HIS A 82 0.29 13.58 -11.84
C HIS A 82 1.40 12.93 -11.00
N ILE A 83 2.26 12.11 -11.62
CA ILE A 83 3.30 11.31 -10.95
C ILE A 83 4.13 12.14 -9.96
N GLU A 84 4.64 13.32 -10.34
CA GLU A 84 5.47 14.14 -9.44
C GLU A 84 4.70 14.61 -8.19
N ALA A 85 3.41 14.92 -8.35
CA ALA A 85 2.56 15.31 -7.22
C ALA A 85 2.22 14.11 -6.33
N PHE A 86 2.04 12.94 -6.94
CA PHE A 86 1.83 11.68 -6.24
C PHE A 86 3.09 11.27 -5.44
N GLU A 87 4.27 11.32 -6.04
CA GLU A 87 5.57 11.05 -5.38
C GLU A 87 5.75 11.94 -4.15
N LYS A 88 5.56 13.26 -4.29
CA LYS A 88 5.65 14.21 -3.17
C LYS A 88 4.63 13.91 -2.07
N TRP A 89 3.42 13.51 -2.45
CA TRP A 89 2.39 13.15 -1.49
C TRP A 89 2.78 11.87 -0.74
N VAL A 90 3.27 10.85 -1.44
CA VAL A 90 3.73 9.61 -0.81
C VAL A 90 4.91 9.88 0.11
N ASP A 91 5.90 10.67 -0.29
CA ASP A 91 7.04 11.05 0.56
C ASP A 91 6.63 11.78 1.84
N ALA A 92 5.60 12.65 1.76
CA ALA A 92 5.09 13.37 2.91
C ALA A 92 4.31 12.49 3.90
N HIS A 93 3.77 11.35 3.45
CA HIS A 93 2.99 10.41 4.26
C HIS A 93 3.73 9.09 4.54
N ASN A 94 4.92 8.92 3.98
CA ASN A 94 5.75 7.74 4.18
C ASN A 94 6.45 7.80 5.53
N GLU A 95 6.28 6.73 6.30
CA GLU A 95 7.10 6.48 7.47
C GLU A 95 8.38 5.74 7.05
N LYS A 96 9.55 6.30 7.36
CA LYS A 96 10.84 5.64 7.06
C LYS A 96 10.96 4.36 7.88
N SER A 97 10.95 3.21 7.22
CA SER A 97 11.12 1.94 7.92
C SER A 97 12.59 1.62 8.18
N ASN A 98 12.94 1.40 9.45
CA ASN A 98 14.04 0.50 9.81
C ASN A 98 13.51 -0.96 9.78
N LEU A 99 14.14 -1.93 10.46
CA LEU A 99 13.55 -3.26 10.64
C LEU A 99 12.08 -3.13 11.07
N TYR A 100 11.16 -3.52 10.20
CA TYR A 100 9.74 -3.33 10.40
C TYR A 100 9.14 -4.56 11.10
N SER A 101 8.45 -4.34 12.21
CA SER A 101 7.57 -5.34 12.81
C SER A 101 6.18 -4.72 13.01
N ALA A 102 5.17 -5.28 12.34
CA ALA A 102 3.77 -4.81 12.47
C ALA A 102 3.27 -4.93 13.91
N TYR A 103 3.73 -5.97 14.62
CA TYR A 103 3.42 -6.19 16.02
C TYR A 103 4.70 -6.57 16.77
N PRO A 104 5.49 -5.58 17.23
CA PRO A 104 6.79 -5.84 17.87
C PRO A 104 6.70 -6.72 19.12
N THR A 105 5.52 -6.74 19.76
CA THR A 105 5.26 -7.45 21.00
C THR A 105 4.37 -8.68 20.84
N LEU A 106 3.81 -8.94 19.65
CA LEU A 106 2.92 -10.08 19.40
C LEU A 106 3.54 -11.05 18.42
N THR A 107 3.33 -12.34 18.69
CA THR A 107 3.74 -13.40 17.77
C THR A 107 2.66 -13.68 16.74
N VAL A 108 3.04 -14.24 15.59
CA VAL A 108 2.08 -14.71 14.57
C VAL A 108 1.08 -15.70 15.16
N GLN A 109 1.52 -16.59 16.05
CA GLN A 109 0.63 -17.54 16.75
C GLN A 109 -0.42 -16.80 17.59
N THR A 110 -0.01 -15.74 18.30
CA THR A 110 -0.93 -14.92 19.11
C THR A 110 -1.99 -14.24 18.26
N ILE A 111 -1.63 -13.77 17.06
CA ILE A 111 -2.56 -13.11 16.15
C ILE A 111 -3.57 -14.13 15.60
N LEU A 112 -3.09 -15.27 15.09
CA LEU A 112 -3.93 -16.29 14.48
C LEU A 112 -4.89 -16.96 15.48
N ASN A 113 -4.50 -17.06 16.75
CA ASN A 113 -5.32 -17.71 17.78
C ASN A 113 -6.31 -16.76 18.50
N ASN A 114 -6.24 -15.45 18.22
CA ASN A 114 -7.17 -14.45 18.78
C ASN A 114 -8.06 -13.81 17.69
N SER A 115 -8.11 -14.40 16.49
CA SER A 115 -8.92 -13.97 15.34
C SER A 115 -10.30 -14.63 15.31
#